data_AF-A0A6J8FPD4-F1
#
_entry.id   AF-A0A6J8FPD4-F1
#
_cell.length_a   1.000
_cell.length_b   1.000
_cell.length_c   1.000
_cell.angle_alpha   90.00
_cell.angle_beta   90.00
_cell.angle_gamma   90.00
#
_symmetry.space_group_name_H-M   'P 1'
#
loop_
_entity.id
_entity.type
_entity.pdbx_description
1 polymer ?
#
loop_
_entity_poly.entity_id
_entity_poly.type
_entity_poly.pdbx_seq_one_letter_code
_entity_poly.pdbx_strand_id
1 'polypeptide(L)'
;MRDDAEDDSLSFAEAIVSAMDAQPVVPPGLLRNLQEPPFIWNRHPSHGIVLCLLQHRGIYLPRYRELVDYHMAELFLHYLDLCREGAFFIHYSAGKWPKERFFRIRMLPVNRLEAETEPVPHLVITLHESGVDILDAIPLDELVGVTATPQTACFLPFLESPKTIIGCREGRGHRARLPADGAFSLWFYDVAQHKPRSVDILTCDAKVFDIWTKTFRGLVSVNSSSIVQVALTPQGESVELAELTRAAQQQGEVERREQRGRLSSS
;
A
#
# COMPACT_ATOMS: atom_id res chain seq x y z
N MET A 1 62.79 4.89 30.00
CA MET A 1 61.73 5.72 30.60
C MET A 1 60.94 6.33 29.46
N ARG A 2 59.84 5.67 29.12
CA ARG A 2 58.76 6.14 28.25
C ARG A 2 57.49 5.73 28.98
N ASP A 3 56.61 6.71 29.16
CA ASP A 3 55.33 6.57 29.84
C ASP A 3 54.36 5.77 28.96
N ASP A 4 53.89 4.63 29.48
CA ASP A 4 52.74 3.88 28.96
C ASP A 4 51.52 4.30 29.77
N ALA A 5 50.67 5.13 29.18
CA ALA A 5 49.40 5.56 29.76
C ALA A 5 48.31 5.61 28.69
N GLU A 6 47.93 4.45 28.16
CA GLU A 6 46.71 4.28 27.35
C GLU A 6 46.19 2.83 27.49
N ASP A 7 45.42 2.52 28.55
CA ASP A 7 44.60 1.28 28.51
C ASP A 7 43.36 1.22 29.43
N ASP A 8 42.85 2.32 29.97
CA ASP A 8 41.68 2.28 30.90
C ASP A 8 40.40 2.93 30.32
N SER A 9 40.40 3.36 29.07
CA SER A 9 39.29 4.11 28.47
C SER A 9 38.25 3.26 27.75
N LEU A 10 38.57 2.00 27.41
CA LEU A 10 37.70 1.12 26.60
C LEU A 10 36.75 0.26 27.45
N SER A 11 37.05 0.04 28.74
CA SER A 11 36.25 -0.81 29.63
C SER A 11 34.87 -0.21 30.00
N PHE A 12 34.76 1.11 30.08
CA PHE A 12 33.53 1.77 30.54
C PHE A 12 32.44 1.85 29.46
N ALA A 13 32.83 1.99 28.19
CA ALA A 13 31.89 2.09 27.08
C ALA A 13 31.21 0.74 26.79
N GLU A 14 31.95 -0.37 26.85
CA GLU A 14 31.37 -1.71 26.68
C GLU A 14 30.44 -2.11 27.84
N ALA A 15 30.72 -1.67 29.07
CA ALA A 15 29.85 -1.89 30.22
C ALA A 15 28.51 -1.13 30.13
N ILE A 16 28.51 0.06 29.52
CA ILE A 16 27.27 0.85 29.31
C ILE A 16 26.40 0.23 28.22
N VAL A 17 27.01 -0.26 27.14
CA VAL A 17 26.26 -0.90 26.04
C VAL A 17 25.61 -2.21 26.50
N SER A 18 26.30 -3.01 27.31
CA SER A 18 25.73 -4.25 27.86
C SER A 18 24.62 -4.02 28.90
N ALA A 19 24.61 -2.88 29.59
CA ALA A 19 23.56 -2.53 30.55
C ALA A 19 22.27 -2.01 29.89
N MET A 20 22.35 -1.47 28.67
CA MET A 20 21.17 -1.00 27.91
C MET A 20 20.34 -2.14 27.31
N ASP A 21 20.94 -3.32 27.11
CA ASP A 21 20.25 -4.51 26.59
C ASP A 21 19.56 -5.36 27.68
N ALA A 22 19.77 -5.06 28.96
CA ALA A 22 19.35 -5.93 30.06
C ALA A 22 17.98 -5.57 30.68
N GLN A 23 17.39 -4.41 30.37
CA GLN A 23 16.04 -4.08 30.83
C GLN A 23 15.16 -3.61 29.68
N PRO A 24 13.93 -4.15 29.55
CA PRO A 24 12.99 -3.62 28.57
C PRO A 24 12.79 -2.13 28.84
N VAL A 25 12.99 -1.32 27.81
CA VAL A 25 12.80 0.16 27.79
C VAL A 25 11.37 0.56 28.17
N VAL A 26 10.46 -0.40 28.33
CA VAL A 26 9.08 -0.21 28.77
C VAL A 26 8.94 -0.63 30.24
N PRO A 27 8.62 0.30 31.15
CA PRO A 27 8.32 -0.01 32.55
C PRO A 27 7.28 -1.15 32.67
N PRO A 28 7.53 -2.19 33.50
CA PRO A 28 6.60 -3.31 33.69
C PRO A 28 5.20 -2.87 34.16
N GLY A 29 5.11 -1.72 34.84
CA GLY A 29 3.86 -1.11 35.28
C GLY A 29 2.98 -0.58 34.15
N LEU A 30 3.56 -0.27 32.98
CA LEU A 30 2.80 0.14 31.78
C LEU A 30 2.26 -1.06 31.00
N LEU A 31 2.93 -2.21 31.06
CA LEU A 31 2.48 -3.46 30.45
C LEU A 31 1.28 -4.08 31.21
N ARG A 32 1.13 -3.79 32.50
CA ARG A 32 0.04 -4.33 33.33
C ARG A 32 -1.29 -3.57 33.21
N ASN A 33 -1.29 -2.33 32.70
CA ASN A 33 -2.47 -1.47 32.66
C ASN A 33 -3.15 -1.37 31.28
N LEU A 34 -2.70 -2.14 30.30
CA LEU A 34 -3.33 -2.29 28.99
C LEU A 34 -3.94 -3.69 28.87
N GLN A 35 -4.88 -4.03 29.75
CA GLN A 35 -5.76 -5.19 29.54
C GLN A 35 -7.06 -4.72 28.88
N GLU A 36 -6.95 -3.99 27.78
CA GLU A 36 -7.98 -4.15 26.76
C GLU A 36 -7.87 -5.59 26.25
N PRO A 37 -8.99 -6.31 26.09
CA PRO A 37 -8.93 -7.65 25.52
C PRO A 37 -8.19 -7.57 24.18
N PRO A 38 -7.29 -8.52 23.88
CA PRO A 38 -6.51 -8.47 22.65
C PRO A 38 -7.48 -8.37 21.47
N PHE A 39 -7.23 -7.42 20.57
CA PHE A 39 -8.06 -7.22 19.39
C PHE A 39 -8.20 -8.55 18.62
N ILE A 40 -9.45 -9.02 18.47
CA ILE A 40 -9.75 -10.28 17.79
C ILE A 40 -10.21 -9.96 16.38
N TRP A 41 -9.26 -9.86 15.46
CA TRP A 41 -9.53 -9.44 14.08
C TRP A 41 -10.55 -10.32 13.34
N ASN A 42 -10.69 -11.60 13.69
CA ASN A 42 -11.62 -12.51 13.02
C ASN A 42 -13.11 -12.19 13.28
N ARG A 43 -13.39 -11.28 14.22
CA ARG A 43 -14.74 -10.73 14.45
C ARG A 43 -14.99 -9.45 13.68
N HIS A 44 -13.95 -8.83 13.12
CA HIS A 44 -14.07 -7.56 12.42
C HIS A 44 -14.69 -7.78 11.02
N PRO A 45 -15.72 -7.03 10.59
CA PRO A 45 -16.45 -7.33 9.36
C PRO A 45 -15.59 -7.26 8.08
N SER A 46 -14.53 -6.46 8.09
CA SER A 46 -13.61 -6.31 6.95
C SER A 46 -12.49 -7.36 6.86
N HIS A 47 -12.33 -8.28 7.83
CA HIS A 47 -11.22 -9.25 7.80
C HIS A 47 -11.26 -10.16 6.56
N GLY A 48 -12.45 -10.48 6.06
CA GLY A 48 -12.63 -11.33 4.89
C GLY A 48 -12.01 -10.78 3.61
N ILE A 49 -11.92 -9.45 3.46
CA ILE A 49 -11.24 -8.80 2.33
C ILE A 49 -9.75 -9.12 2.36
N VAL A 50 -9.10 -8.95 3.52
CA VAL A 50 -7.66 -9.19 3.68
C VAL A 50 -7.35 -10.68 3.48
N LEU A 51 -8.17 -11.57 4.04
CA LEU A 51 -8.03 -13.01 3.81
C LEU A 51 -8.16 -13.37 2.33
N CYS A 52 -9.16 -12.84 1.63
CA CYS A 52 -9.35 -13.12 0.20
C CYS A 52 -8.12 -12.71 -0.63
N LEU A 53 -7.56 -11.52 -0.37
CA LEU A 53 -6.35 -11.05 -1.05
C LEU A 53 -5.13 -11.93 -0.74
N LEU A 54 -4.92 -12.31 0.53
CA LEU A 54 -3.84 -13.22 0.91
C LEU A 54 -3.99 -14.60 0.28
N GLN A 55 -5.21 -15.12 0.18
CA GLN A 55 -5.52 -16.40 -0.46
C GLN A 55 -5.21 -16.37 -1.96
N HIS A 56 -5.50 -15.26 -2.66
CA HIS A 56 -5.07 -15.07 -4.06
C HIS A 56 -3.53 -15.12 -4.23
N ARG A 57 -2.78 -14.86 -3.16
CA ARG A 57 -1.30 -14.96 -3.10
C ARG A 57 -0.80 -16.31 -2.59
N GLY A 58 -1.69 -17.29 -2.39
CA GLY A 58 -1.34 -18.61 -1.87
C GLY A 58 -1.12 -18.65 -0.35
N ILE A 59 -1.46 -17.58 0.37
CA ILE A 59 -1.25 -17.43 1.82
C ILE A 59 -2.54 -17.83 2.54
N TYR A 60 -2.58 -19.06 3.04
CA TYR A 60 -3.72 -19.65 3.74
C TYR A 60 -3.47 -19.88 5.23
N LEU A 61 -4.54 -19.79 6.02
CA LEU A 61 -4.56 -20.28 7.40
C LEU A 61 -4.70 -21.81 7.45
N PRO A 62 -4.23 -22.47 8.53
CA PRO A 62 -3.47 -21.90 9.65
C PRO A 62 -1.97 -21.70 9.32
N ARG A 63 -1.52 -22.14 8.14
CA ARG A 63 -0.10 -22.27 7.78
C ARG A 63 0.71 -20.98 7.92
N TYR A 64 0.14 -19.82 7.58
CA TYR A 64 0.83 -18.53 7.62
C TYR A 64 0.22 -17.57 8.65
N ARG A 65 -0.22 -18.09 9.80
CA ARG A 65 -0.94 -17.31 10.82
C ARG A 65 -0.25 -16.00 11.22
N GLU A 66 1.06 -16.02 11.45
CA GLU A 66 1.80 -14.81 11.87
C GLU A 66 1.74 -13.70 10.82
N LEU A 67 1.88 -14.05 9.54
CA LEU A 67 1.77 -13.10 8.43
C LEU A 67 0.33 -12.59 8.27
N VAL A 68 -0.66 -13.46 8.45
CA VAL A 68 -2.07 -13.05 8.46
C VAL A 68 -2.31 -12.08 9.61
N ASP A 69 -1.90 -12.42 10.83
CA ASP A 69 -2.08 -11.59 12.03
C ASP A 69 -1.39 -10.22 11.87
N TYR A 70 -0.22 -10.16 11.22
CA TYR A 70 0.48 -8.91 10.89
C TYR A 70 -0.37 -7.96 10.02
N HIS A 71 -1.05 -8.48 9.00
CA HIS A 71 -1.92 -7.66 8.13
C HIS A 71 -3.28 -7.32 8.75
N MET A 72 -3.61 -7.90 9.91
CA MET A 72 -4.90 -7.72 10.58
C MET A 72 -4.87 -6.64 11.67
N ALA A 73 -4.05 -5.60 11.48
CA ALA A 73 -4.00 -4.47 12.40
C ALA A 73 -5.37 -3.79 12.53
N GLU A 74 -5.78 -3.49 13.76
CA GLU A 74 -7.11 -2.93 14.07
C GLU A 74 -7.41 -1.65 13.28
N LEU A 75 -6.48 -0.70 13.29
CA LEU A 75 -6.65 0.57 12.57
C LEU A 75 -6.84 0.37 11.06
N PHE A 76 -6.11 -0.58 10.48
CA PHE A 76 -6.24 -0.88 9.05
C PHE A 76 -7.61 -1.49 8.74
N LEU A 77 -8.08 -2.43 9.55
CA LEU A 77 -9.40 -3.03 9.37
C LEU A 77 -10.53 -2.01 9.56
N HIS A 78 -10.38 -1.08 10.51
CA HIS A 78 -11.33 0.02 10.72
C HIS A 78 -11.38 0.96 9.51
N TYR A 79 -10.23 1.40 8.99
CA TYR A 79 -10.20 2.23 7.78
C TYR A 79 -10.72 1.51 6.54
N LEU A 80 -10.49 0.20 6.46
CA LEU A 80 -11.05 -0.63 5.40
C LEU A 80 -12.59 -0.68 5.47
N ASP A 81 -13.17 -0.69 6.68
CA ASP A 81 -14.62 -0.60 6.86
C ASP A 81 -15.19 0.74 6.36
N LEU A 82 -14.52 1.85 6.67
CA LEU A 82 -14.88 3.18 6.13
C LEU A 82 -14.79 3.22 4.60
N CYS A 83 -13.79 2.57 4.00
CA CYS A 83 -13.71 2.43 2.55
C CYS A 83 -14.82 1.53 1.95
N ARG A 84 -15.44 0.64 2.73
CA ARG A 84 -16.61 -0.15 2.29
C ARG A 84 -17.90 0.66 2.31
N GLU A 85 -18.05 1.57 3.27
CA GLU A 85 -19.14 2.55 3.29
C GLU A 85 -19.04 3.45 2.04
N GLY A 86 -17.84 3.94 1.76
CA GLY A 86 -17.51 4.68 0.54
C GLY A 86 -17.45 6.19 0.72
N ALA A 87 -17.04 6.89 -0.33
CA ALA A 87 -16.97 8.33 -0.35
C ALA A 87 -17.10 8.89 -1.77
N PHE A 88 -17.47 10.17 -1.87
CA PHE A 88 -17.45 10.90 -3.12
C PHE A 88 -16.05 11.42 -3.44
N PHE A 89 -15.63 11.25 -4.69
CA PHE A 89 -14.41 11.81 -5.24
C PHE A 89 -14.67 12.42 -6.60
N ILE A 90 -13.82 13.34 -6.98
CA ILE A 90 -13.74 13.80 -8.36
C ILE A 90 -12.80 12.86 -9.10
N HIS A 91 -13.35 12.18 -10.10
CA HIS A 91 -12.63 11.24 -10.94
C HIS A 91 -12.13 11.93 -12.21
N TYR A 92 -10.84 11.80 -12.46
CA TYR A 92 -10.14 12.31 -13.63
C TYR A 92 -9.84 11.15 -14.58
N SER A 93 -10.15 11.32 -15.86
CA SER A 93 -9.90 10.29 -16.88
C SER A 93 -9.34 10.92 -18.14
N ALA A 94 -8.47 10.19 -18.84
CA ALA A 94 -7.86 10.66 -20.08
C ALA A 94 -8.92 11.14 -21.10
N GLY A 95 -8.73 12.35 -21.61
CA GLY A 95 -9.58 12.95 -22.64
C GLY A 95 -11.01 13.31 -22.21
N LYS A 96 -11.33 13.22 -20.90
CA LYS A 96 -12.68 13.50 -20.39
C LYS A 96 -12.63 14.55 -19.29
N TRP A 97 -13.64 15.41 -19.24
CA TRP A 97 -13.82 16.33 -18.12
C TRP A 97 -14.03 15.56 -16.81
N PRO A 98 -13.46 16.05 -15.68
CA PRO A 98 -13.65 15.45 -14.36
C PRO A 98 -15.11 15.40 -13.96
N LYS A 99 -15.47 14.32 -13.24
CA LYS A 99 -16.82 14.07 -12.76
C LYS A 99 -16.80 13.52 -11.35
N GLU A 100 -17.78 13.93 -10.55
CA GLU A 100 -17.98 13.40 -9.22
C GLU A 100 -18.53 11.97 -9.32
N ARG A 101 -17.95 11.06 -8.56
CA ARG A 101 -18.31 9.65 -8.53
C ARG A 101 -18.23 9.15 -7.11
N PHE A 102 -19.05 8.16 -6.80
CA PHE A 102 -19.01 7.48 -5.53
C PHE A 102 -18.16 6.23 -5.65
N PHE A 103 -17.19 6.10 -4.74
CA PHE A 103 -16.25 4.99 -4.69
C PHE A 103 -16.43 4.23 -3.40
N ARG A 104 -16.36 2.90 -3.46
CA ARG A 104 -16.34 2.03 -2.28
C ARG A 104 -15.71 0.69 -2.58
N ILE A 105 -15.29 -0.01 -1.53
CA ILE A 105 -14.83 -1.39 -1.61
C ILE A 105 -16.03 -2.33 -1.42
N ARG A 106 -16.22 -3.26 -2.35
CA ARG A 106 -17.25 -4.31 -2.22
C ARG A 106 -16.72 -5.66 -2.64
N MET A 107 -17.17 -6.70 -1.96
CA MET A 107 -17.03 -8.08 -2.41
C MET A 107 -18.01 -8.29 -3.57
N LEU A 108 -17.50 -8.64 -4.74
CA LEU A 108 -18.29 -8.93 -5.94
C LEU A 108 -17.79 -10.23 -6.60
N PRO A 109 -18.65 -11.01 -7.27
CA PRO A 109 -18.22 -12.20 -8.02
C PRO A 109 -17.18 -11.82 -9.09
N VAL A 110 -16.18 -12.69 -9.29
CA VAL A 110 -15.14 -12.54 -10.32
C VAL A 110 -15.76 -12.43 -11.71
N ASN A 111 -16.76 -13.28 -11.99
CA ASN A 111 -17.55 -13.18 -13.21
C ASN A 111 -19.01 -12.88 -12.85
N ARG A 112 -19.47 -11.67 -13.19
CA ARG A 112 -20.85 -11.23 -12.92
C ARG A 112 -21.90 -11.95 -13.75
N LEU A 113 -21.49 -12.68 -14.79
CA LEU A 113 -22.39 -13.39 -15.69
C LEU A 113 -22.51 -14.88 -15.33
N GLU A 114 -21.74 -15.36 -14.35
CA GLU A 114 -21.74 -16.76 -13.91
C GLU A 114 -22.28 -16.86 -12.48
N ALA A 115 -23.12 -17.86 -12.24
CA ALA A 115 -23.95 -17.94 -11.04
C ALA A 115 -23.18 -18.26 -9.73
N GLU A 116 -21.93 -18.71 -9.80
CA GLU A 116 -21.23 -19.27 -8.64
C GLU A 116 -19.71 -19.02 -8.66
N THR A 117 -19.27 -17.79 -8.89
CA THR A 117 -17.85 -17.43 -8.65
C THR A 117 -17.66 -16.90 -7.23
N GLU A 118 -16.56 -17.30 -6.58
CA GLU A 118 -16.20 -16.77 -5.27
C GLU A 118 -16.09 -15.24 -5.34
N PRO A 119 -16.66 -14.51 -4.36
CA PRO A 119 -16.60 -13.07 -4.38
C PRO A 119 -15.18 -12.60 -4.03
N VAL A 120 -14.66 -11.66 -4.82
CA VAL A 120 -13.36 -11.02 -4.58
C VAL A 120 -13.57 -9.52 -4.30
N PRO A 121 -12.67 -8.88 -3.53
CA PRO A 121 -12.80 -7.48 -3.21
C PRO A 121 -12.51 -6.62 -4.44
N HIS A 122 -13.40 -5.66 -4.72
CA HIS A 122 -13.28 -4.72 -5.83
C HIS A 122 -13.39 -3.28 -5.35
N LEU A 123 -12.67 -2.38 -6.03
CA LEU A 123 -12.99 -0.96 -6.03
C LEU A 123 -14.17 -0.73 -6.99
N VAL A 124 -15.32 -0.35 -6.45
CA VAL A 124 -16.56 -0.11 -7.21
C VAL A 124 -16.80 1.37 -7.39
N ILE A 125 -17.13 1.75 -8.62
CA ILE A 125 -17.45 3.12 -9.02
C ILE A 125 -18.92 3.21 -9.41
N THR A 126 -19.69 4.09 -8.76
CA THR A 126 -21.08 4.38 -9.09
C THR A 126 -21.29 5.87 -9.34
N LEU A 127 -22.44 6.24 -9.92
CA LEU A 127 -22.84 7.65 -10.06
C LEU A 127 -23.16 8.29 -8.69
N HIS A 128 -23.79 7.53 -7.81
CA HIS A 128 -24.27 7.98 -6.50
C HIS A 128 -24.12 6.85 -5.48
N GLU A 129 -24.15 7.17 -4.19
CA GLU A 129 -24.05 6.22 -3.07
C GLU A 129 -25.11 5.10 -3.16
N SER A 130 -26.35 5.51 -3.41
CA SER A 130 -27.52 4.64 -3.64
C SER A 130 -27.60 4.03 -5.04
N GLY A 131 -26.63 4.34 -5.92
CA GLY A 131 -26.59 3.83 -7.28
C GLY A 131 -26.52 2.31 -7.31
N VAL A 132 -27.50 1.69 -7.94
CA VAL A 132 -27.52 0.25 -8.24
C VAL A 132 -26.60 -0.05 -9.42
N ASP A 133 -26.54 0.88 -10.39
CA ASP A 133 -25.72 0.73 -11.59
C ASP A 133 -24.24 0.98 -11.30
N ILE A 134 -23.46 -0.10 -11.45
CA ILE A 134 -22.01 -0.07 -11.36
C ILE A 134 -21.45 0.44 -12.69
N LEU A 135 -20.80 1.61 -12.66
CA LEU A 135 -20.10 2.15 -13.82
C LEU A 135 -18.83 1.36 -14.12
N ASP A 136 -18.15 0.93 -13.06
CA ASP A 136 -16.92 0.17 -13.15
C ASP A 136 -16.68 -0.60 -11.84
N ALA A 137 -16.00 -1.74 -11.93
CA ALA A 137 -15.37 -2.32 -10.77
C ALA A 137 -14.05 -2.97 -11.13
N ILE A 138 -13.05 -2.68 -10.31
CA ILE A 138 -11.67 -3.08 -10.55
C ILE A 138 -11.27 -4.02 -9.41
N PRO A 139 -10.82 -5.24 -9.71
CA PRO A 139 -10.37 -6.19 -8.70
C PRO A 139 -9.22 -5.59 -7.87
N LEU A 140 -9.29 -5.74 -6.55
CA LEU A 140 -8.27 -5.19 -5.65
C LEU A 140 -7.01 -6.05 -5.59
N ASP A 141 -7.01 -7.29 -6.07
CA ASP A 141 -5.80 -8.11 -6.21
C ASP A 141 -4.86 -7.61 -7.33
N GLU A 142 -5.39 -6.83 -8.28
CA GLU A 142 -4.59 -6.13 -9.30
C GLU A 142 -3.95 -4.84 -8.79
N LEU A 143 -4.27 -4.39 -7.57
CA LEU A 143 -3.73 -3.15 -6.99
C LEU A 143 -2.23 -3.30 -6.69
N VAL A 144 -1.40 -2.45 -7.30
CA VAL A 144 0.07 -2.48 -7.17
C VAL A 144 0.66 -1.22 -6.54
N GLY A 145 -0.09 -0.12 -6.44
CA GLY A 145 0.48 1.11 -5.89
C GLY A 145 -0.51 2.22 -5.59
N VAL A 146 -0.04 3.19 -4.80
CA VAL A 146 -0.74 4.43 -4.48
C VAL A 146 0.23 5.58 -4.60
N THR A 147 -0.08 6.60 -5.39
CA THR A 147 0.72 7.82 -5.48
C THR A 147 -0.11 9.03 -5.11
N ALA A 148 0.30 9.75 -4.05
CA ALA A 148 -0.31 10.99 -3.61
C ALA A 148 0.39 12.16 -4.30
N THR A 149 -0.06 12.52 -5.49
CA THR A 149 0.50 13.63 -6.27
C THR A 149 -0.51 14.09 -7.33
N PRO A 150 -0.62 15.41 -7.59
CA PRO A 150 -1.40 15.91 -8.70
C PRO A 150 -0.65 15.81 -10.04
N GLN A 151 0.57 15.26 -10.09
CA GLN A 151 1.43 15.26 -11.27
C GLN A 151 1.21 14.07 -12.22
N THR A 152 0.11 13.32 -12.06
CA THR A 152 -0.20 12.21 -12.98
C THR A 152 -0.84 12.71 -14.26
N ALA A 153 -0.71 11.92 -15.34
CA ALA A 153 -1.14 12.31 -16.68
C ALA A 153 -2.63 12.71 -16.78
N CYS A 154 -3.50 12.13 -15.94
CA CYS A 154 -4.93 12.46 -15.92
C CYS A 154 -5.23 13.79 -15.21
N PHE A 155 -4.38 14.23 -14.27
CA PHE A 155 -4.54 15.50 -13.57
C PHE A 155 -3.92 16.67 -14.34
N LEU A 156 -2.77 16.45 -15.00
CA LEU A 156 -1.99 17.50 -15.68
C LEU A 156 -2.81 18.44 -16.56
N PRO A 157 -3.75 17.98 -17.41
CA PRO A 157 -4.56 18.86 -18.25
C PRO A 157 -5.49 19.81 -17.48
N PHE A 158 -5.74 19.51 -16.21
CA PHE A 158 -6.66 20.23 -15.34
C PHE A 158 -5.95 21.03 -14.25
N LEU A 159 -4.62 20.96 -14.16
CA LEU A 159 -3.87 21.79 -13.22
C LEU A 159 -3.75 23.22 -13.75
N GLU A 160 -4.37 24.17 -13.05
CA GLU A 160 -4.17 25.60 -13.30
C GLU A 160 -2.88 26.10 -12.64
N SER A 161 -2.53 25.53 -11.49
CA SER A 161 -1.32 25.84 -10.74
C SER A 161 -0.88 24.63 -9.90
N PRO A 162 0.31 24.65 -9.28
CA PRO A 162 0.73 23.57 -8.37
C PRO A 162 -0.21 23.34 -7.18
N LYS A 163 -1.07 24.31 -6.84
CA LYS A 163 -2.00 24.22 -5.70
C LYS A 163 -3.47 24.12 -6.11
N THR A 164 -3.77 24.29 -7.41
CA THR A 164 -5.15 24.45 -7.88
C THR A 164 -5.42 23.58 -9.10
N ILE A 165 -6.46 22.77 -9.00
CA ILE A 165 -6.93 21.87 -10.05
C ILE A 165 -8.40 22.16 -10.39
N ILE A 166 -8.75 22.05 -11.66
CA ILE A 166 -10.11 22.19 -12.15
C ILE A 166 -10.91 20.95 -11.76
N GLY A 167 -12.04 21.16 -11.08
CA GLY A 167 -12.96 20.12 -10.64
C GLY A 167 -14.21 19.99 -11.51
N CYS A 168 -15.27 19.45 -10.89
CA CYS A 168 -16.58 19.27 -11.52
C CYS A 168 -17.24 20.59 -11.92
N ARG A 169 -18.27 20.49 -12.76
CA ARG A 169 -19.09 21.65 -13.14
C ARG A 169 -19.94 22.10 -11.95
N GLU A 170 -19.87 23.38 -11.65
CA GLU A 170 -20.66 24.05 -10.62
C GLU A 170 -21.73 24.90 -11.32
N GLY A 171 -23.00 24.50 -11.19
CA GLY A 171 -24.15 25.27 -11.67
C GLY A 171 -24.05 25.78 -13.13
N ARG A 172 -24.23 27.10 -13.32
CA ARG A 172 -24.38 27.81 -14.61
C ARG A 172 -23.10 27.87 -15.46
N GLY A 173 -22.42 26.75 -15.66
CA GLY A 173 -21.33 26.61 -16.64
C GLY A 173 -19.93 26.86 -16.11
N HIS A 174 -19.77 27.20 -14.84
CA HIS A 174 -18.45 27.39 -14.23
C HIS A 174 -17.92 26.04 -13.72
N ARG A 175 -16.59 25.90 -13.65
CA ARG A 175 -15.94 24.72 -13.09
C ARG A 175 -15.37 25.10 -11.73
N ALA A 176 -15.50 24.21 -10.75
CA ALA A 176 -14.95 24.42 -9.43
C ALA A 176 -13.41 24.49 -9.51
N ARG A 177 -12.81 25.41 -8.77
CA ARG A 177 -11.36 25.46 -8.55
C ARG A 177 -11.07 24.85 -7.19
N LEU A 178 -10.31 23.78 -7.18
CA LEU A 178 -10.13 22.96 -6.00
C LEU A 178 -8.66 22.90 -5.59
N PRO A 179 -8.37 22.70 -4.29
CA PRO A 179 -7.04 22.34 -3.83
C PRO A 179 -6.53 21.07 -4.52
N ALA A 180 -5.27 21.06 -4.94
CA ALA A 180 -4.65 19.92 -5.63
C ALA A 180 -3.98 18.91 -4.68
N ASP A 181 -3.91 19.22 -3.38
CA ASP A 181 -3.23 18.43 -2.34
C ASP A 181 -3.92 17.10 -2.01
N GLY A 182 -5.25 17.03 -2.18
CA GLY A 182 -6.00 15.78 -2.02
C GLY A 182 -6.00 14.87 -3.25
N ALA A 183 -5.14 15.12 -4.23
CA ALA A 183 -5.06 14.34 -5.47
C ALA A 183 -4.20 13.08 -5.28
N PHE A 184 -4.74 11.92 -5.61
CA PHE A 184 -4.00 10.68 -5.58
C PHE A 184 -4.48 9.69 -6.65
N SER A 185 -3.59 8.77 -6.99
CA SER A 185 -3.82 7.75 -8.00
C SER A 185 -3.65 6.37 -7.40
N LEU A 186 -4.61 5.51 -7.70
CA LEU A 186 -4.54 4.08 -7.40
C LEU A 186 -4.08 3.36 -8.67
N TRP A 187 -3.00 2.60 -8.57
CA TRP A 187 -2.39 1.91 -9.69
C TRP A 187 -2.74 0.44 -9.67
N PHE A 188 -3.26 -0.03 -10.79
CA PHE A 188 -3.63 -1.41 -11.03
C PHE A 188 -2.81 -1.96 -12.20
N TYR A 189 -2.49 -3.24 -12.17
CA TYR A 189 -1.81 -3.91 -13.25
C TYR A 189 -2.66 -5.07 -13.77
N ASP A 190 -3.23 -4.87 -14.98
CA ASP A 190 -3.96 -5.92 -15.67
C ASP A 190 -2.93 -6.93 -16.22
N VAL A 191 -2.87 -8.09 -15.56
CA VAL A 191 -1.96 -9.18 -15.92
C VAL A 191 -2.30 -9.76 -17.30
N ALA A 192 -3.58 -9.87 -17.63
CA ALA A 192 -4.02 -10.45 -18.90
C ALA A 192 -3.65 -9.56 -20.10
N GLN A 193 -3.73 -8.25 -19.92
CA GLN A 193 -3.41 -7.26 -20.97
C GLN A 193 -1.98 -6.73 -20.90
N HIS A 194 -1.21 -7.10 -19.86
CA HIS A 194 0.11 -6.56 -19.57
C HIS A 194 0.14 -5.02 -19.59
N LYS A 195 -0.88 -4.39 -19.00
CA LYS A 195 -1.05 -2.93 -19.04
C LYS A 195 -1.30 -2.34 -17.67
N PRO A 196 -0.57 -1.26 -17.31
CA PRO A 196 -0.90 -0.50 -16.13
C PRO A 196 -2.16 0.33 -16.38
N ARG A 197 -2.95 0.50 -15.33
CA ARG A 197 -4.15 1.33 -15.31
C ARG A 197 -4.14 2.15 -14.02
N SER A 198 -4.45 3.44 -14.12
CA SER A 198 -4.67 4.30 -12.95
C SER A 198 -6.15 4.62 -12.75
N VAL A 199 -6.53 4.81 -11.48
CA VAL A 199 -7.75 5.50 -11.08
C VAL A 199 -7.32 6.78 -10.37
N ASP A 200 -7.44 7.91 -11.08
CA ASP A 200 -6.99 9.22 -10.64
C ASP A 200 -8.14 9.99 -10.00
N ILE A 201 -8.07 10.20 -8.68
CA ILE A 201 -9.14 10.77 -7.88
C ILE A 201 -8.68 11.90 -6.97
N LEU A 202 -9.62 12.80 -6.67
CA LEU A 202 -9.41 13.96 -5.81
C LEU A 202 -10.52 14.04 -4.76
N THR A 203 -10.13 14.29 -3.52
CA THR A 203 -11.02 14.73 -2.44
C THR A 203 -10.51 16.04 -1.86
N CYS A 204 -11.42 16.88 -1.36
CA CYS A 204 -11.04 18.09 -0.60
C CYS A 204 -11.09 17.84 0.91
N ASP A 205 -11.51 16.65 1.35
CA ASP A 205 -11.53 16.27 2.76
C ASP A 205 -10.24 15.54 3.13
N ALA A 206 -9.45 16.17 4.01
CA ALA A 206 -8.16 15.66 4.45
C ALA A 206 -8.26 14.33 5.21
N LYS A 207 -9.37 14.07 5.93
CA LYS A 207 -9.58 12.79 6.62
C LYS A 207 -9.90 11.70 5.61
N VAL A 208 -10.76 11.98 4.64
CA VAL A 208 -11.05 11.03 3.55
C VAL A 208 -9.76 10.70 2.79
N PHE A 209 -8.95 11.70 2.48
CA PHE A 209 -7.65 11.49 1.84
C PHE A 209 -6.72 10.59 2.66
N ASP A 210 -6.59 10.86 3.97
CA ASP A 210 -5.72 10.09 4.86
C ASP A 210 -6.19 8.64 5.00
N ILE A 211 -7.49 8.43 5.26
CA ILE A 211 -8.11 7.10 5.36
C ILE A 211 -7.87 6.32 4.07
N TRP A 212 -8.22 6.89 2.91
CA TRP A 212 -8.12 6.18 1.64
C TRP A 212 -6.68 5.88 1.26
N THR A 213 -5.77 6.85 1.37
CA THR A 213 -4.36 6.60 1.01
C THR A 213 -3.70 5.58 1.93
N LYS A 214 -3.99 5.60 3.24
CA LYS A 214 -3.49 4.59 4.20
C LYS A 214 -4.09 3.21 3.96
N THR A 215 -5.40 3.11 3.74
CA THR A 215 -6.07 1.84 3.42
C THR A 215 -5.49 1.22 2.16
N PHE A 216 -5.39 1.98 1.07
CA PHE A 216 -4.88 1.44 -0.18
C PHE A 216 -3.39 1.10 -0.12
N ARG A 217 -2.57 1.82 0.67
CA ARG A 217 -1.19 1.40 0.97
C ARG A 217 -1.14 0.09 1.76
N GLY A 218 -2.05 -0.10 2.72
CA GLY A 218 -2.20 -1.36 3.45
C GLY A 218 -2.57 -2.51 2.51
N LEU A 219 -3.52 -2.29 1.59
CA LEU A 219 -3.90 -3.27 0.57
C LEU A 219 -2.75 -3.60 -0.38
N VAL A 220 -1.96 -2.60 -0.82
CA VAL A 220 -0.73 -2.83 -1.59
C VAL A 220 0.26 -3.70 -0.81
N SER A 221 0.41 -3.46 0.50
CA SER A 221 1.27 -4.30 1.36
C SER A 221 0.76 -5.74 1.43
N VAL A 222 -0.56 -5.95 1.51
CA VAL A 222 -1.18 -7.28 1.46
C VAL A 222 -0.88 -7.96 0.12
N ASN A 223 -1.13 -7.29 -1.01
CA ASN A 223 -0.89 -7.83 -2.35
C ASN A 223 0.59 -8.09 -2.65
N SER A 224 1.48 -7.33 -2.02
CA SER A 224 2.93 -7.51 -2.13
C SER A 224 3.44 -8.67 -1.28
N SER A 225 2.59 -9.26 -0.45
CA SER A 225 2.96 -10.45 0.32
C SER A 225 3.31 -11.59 -0.62
N SER A 226 4.40 -12.25 -0.27
CA SER A 226 4.92 -13.40 -0.99
C SER A 226 5.40 -14.43 0.02
N ILE A 227 5.16 -15.69 -0.29
CA ILE A 227 5.77 -16.80 0.41
C ILE A 227 7.15 -16.94 -0.21
N VAL A 228 8.19 -16.50 0.50
CA VAL A 228 9.55 -16.83 0.11
C VAL A 228 9.71 -18.33 0.32
N GLN A 229 9.50 -19.12 -0.74
CA GLN A 229 9.89 -20.52 -0.75
C GLN A 229 11.41 -20.56 -0.90
N VAL A 230 12.13 -20.29 0.18
CA VAL A 230 13.53 -20.69 0.25
C VAL A 230 13.52 -22.20 0.34
N ALA A 231 13.71 -22.89 -0.78
CA ALA A 231 14.12 -24.28 -0.75
C ALA A 231 15.51 -24.30 -0.09
N LEU A 232 15.54 -24.42 1.24
CA LEU A 232 16.76 -24.64 1.98
C LEU A 232 17.27 -26.01 1.53
N THR A 233 18.42 -26.01 0.86
CA THR A 233 19.17 -27.25 0.70
C THR A 233 19.49 -27.81 2.09
N PRO A 234 19.78 -29.11 2.25
CA PRO A 234 20.18 -29.69 3.54
C PRO A 234 21.35 -28.98 4.24
N GLN A 235 22.10 -28.13 3.51
CA GLN A 235 23.19 -27.30 4.03
C GLN A 235 22.76 -25.86 4.42
N GLY A 236 21.48 -25.49 4.30
CA GLY A 236 20.98 -24.17 4.67
C GLY A 236 21.23 -23.06 3.64
N GLU A 237 21.78 -23.41 2.47
CA GLU A 237 22.05 -22.45 1.40
C GLU A 237 20.96 -22.52 0.32
N SER A 238 20.49 -21.35 -0.11
CA SER A 238 19.48 -21.23 -1.17
C SER A 238 20.17 -20.94 -2.49
N VAL A 239 20.09 -21.90 -3.42
CA VAL A 239 20.65 -21.78 -4.77
C VAL A 239 19.99 -20.61 -5.51
N GLU A 240 18.67 -20.46 -5.36
CA GLU A 240 17.90 -19.40 -6.01
C GLU A 240 18.20 -18.01 -5.42
N LEU A 241 18.39 -17.91 -4.09
CA LEU A 241 18.84 -16.66 -3.47
C LEU A 241 20.27 -16.31 -3.89
N ALA A 242 21.14 -17.29 -4.04
CA ALA A 242 22.50 -17.08 -4.54
C ALA A 242 22.52 -16.63 -6.01
N GLU A 243 21.64 -17.18 -6.85
CA GLU A 243 21.47 -16.76 -8.25
C GLU A 243 20.86 -15.36 -8.37
N LEU A 244 19.83 -15.04 -7.59
CA LEU A 244 19.22 -13.71 -7.54
C LEU A 244 20.21 -12.67 -6.99
N THR A 245 20.99 -13.01 -5.96
CA THR A 245 22.04 -12.14 -5.41
C THR A 245 23.15 -11.93 -6.44
N ARG A 246 23.55 -12.97 -7.18
CA ARG A 246 24.54 -12.86 -8.25
C ARG A 246 24.03 -12.02 -9.42
N ALA A 247 22.76 -12.15 -9.80
CA ALA A 247 22.13 -11.34 -10.84
C ALA A 247 22.01 -9.86 -10.42
N ALA A 248 21.63 -9.59 -9.17
CA ALA A 248 21.57 -8.24 -8.62
C ALA A 248 22.96 -7.58 -8.53
N GLN A 249 24.00 -8.34 -8.16
CA GLN A 249 25.39 -7.88 -8.18
C GLN A 249 25.86 -7.56 -9.60
N GLN A 250 25.50 -8.38 -10.59
CA GLN A 250 25.84 -8.13 -11.99
C GLN A 250 25.15 -6.88 -12.56
N GLN A 251 23.89 -6.62 -12.19
CA GLN A 251 23.20 -5.39 -12.59
C GLN A 251 23.88 -4.14 -12.01
N GLY A 252 24.26 -4.15 -10.73
CA GLY A 252 24.97 -3.03 -10.10
C GLY A 252 26.37 -2.78 -10.69
N GLU A 253 27.05 -3.81 -11.19
CA GLU A 253 28.33 -3.67 -11.89
C GLU A 253 28.18 -3.09 -13.31
N VAL A 254 27.11 -3.45 -14.02
CA VAL A 254 26.78 -2.87 -15.34
C VAL A 254 26.45 -1.38 -15.20
N GLU A 255 25.60 -1.01 -14.24
CA GLU A 255 25.26 0.40 -13.99
C GLU A 255 26.47 1.25 -13.57
N ARG A 256 27.38 0.69 -12.75
CA ARG A 256 28.64 1.37 -12.38
C ARG A 256 29.60 1.54 -13.56
N ARG A 257 29.66 0.58 -14.49
CA ARG A 257 30.47 0.69 -15.72
C ARG A 257 29.90 1.74 -16.68
N GLU A 258 28.57 1.80 -16.82
CA GLU A 258 27.91 2.81 -17.64
C GLU A 258 28.07 4.24 -17.08
N GLN A 259 28.02 4.41 -15.75
CA GLN A 259 28.31 5.70 -15.12
C GLN A 259 29.77 6.13 -15.27
N ARG A 260 30.74 5.20 -15.15
CA ARG A 260 32.16 5.51 -15.39
C ARG A 260 32.46 5.86 -16.85
N GLY A 261 31.81 5.19 -17.81
CA GLY A 261 31.95 5.48 -19.24
C GLY A 261 31.46 6.89 -19.62
N ARG A 262 30.37 7.37 -18.99
CA ARG A 262 29.85 8.73 -19.20
C ARG A 262 30.72 9.84 -18.59
N LEU A 263 31.43 9.54 -17.49
CA LEU A 263 32.34 10.50 -16.84
C LEU A 263 33.70 10.58 -17.54
N SER A 264 34.09 9.58 -18.32
CA SER A 264 35.32 9.61 -19.15
C SER A 264 35.15 10.25 -20.53
N SER A 265 33.91 10.58 -20.92
CA SER A 265 33.57 11.20 -22.21
C SER A 265 33.21 12.69 -22.11
N SER A 266 33.62 13.36 -21.03
CA SER A 266 33.50 14.81 -20.82
C SER A 266 34.88 15.46 -20.83
#